data_AF-A0A660RX49-F1
#
_entry.id   AF-A0A660RX49-F1
#
_cell.length_a   1.000
_cell.length_b   1.000
_cell.length_c   1.000
_cell.angle_alpha   90.00
_cell.angle_beta   90.00
_cell.angle_gamma   90.00
#
_symmetry.space_group_name_H-M   'P 1'
#
loop_
_entity.id
_entity.type
_entity.pdbx_description
1 polymer ?
#
loop_
_entity_poly.entity_id
_entity_poly.type
_entity_poly.pdbx_seq_one_letter_code
_entity_poly.pdbx_strand_id
1 'polypeptide(L)'
;ESYFSKLPSDPRIIFAWSVNTEKIIAEEEKKAVSLEARIKSAQLAIKYGFTVAFHFDPIIFYEEAENEYPQVLEKILNVIPLEKIAWISLGTLRYPKELKEIAEKRFPETKIYSFEFIDGLDLKKRYFIDLRKKLYNSFKKIIKEVEDKVTFYFCMEGERCWNEVLNKPIHSSFEVAQLLDKVALRLCGMKVF
;
A
#
# COMPACT_ATOMS: atom_id res chain seq x y z
N GLU A 1 27.67 -8.78 4.23
CA GLU A 1 26.59 -9.39 5.05
C GLU A 1 25.30 -8.61 4.86
N SER A 2 24.15 -9.28 4.89
CA SER A 2 22.83 -8.64 4.78
C SER A 2 22.50 -7.89 6.08
N TYR A 3 21.79 -6.76 6.02
CA TYR A 3 21.30 -6.08 7.22
C TYR A 3 20.47 -7.03 8.12
N PHE A 4 19.67 -7.89 7.49
CA PHE A 4 18.78 -8.83 8.17
C PHE A 4 19.48 -9.87 9.03
N SER A 5 20.74 -10.24 8.72
CA SER A 5 21.48 -11.24 9.51
C SER A 5 21.91 -10.73 10.88
N LYS A 6 21.78 -9.42 11.14
CA LYS A 6 22.13 -8.80 12.42
C LYS A 6 21.00 -8.88 13.45
N LEU A 7 19.82 -9.33 13.05
CA LEU A 7 18.62 -9.38 13.88
C LEU A 7 18.24 -10.84 14.15
N PRO A 8 17.67 -11.15 15.34
CA PRO A 8 17.15 -12.49 15.60
C PRO A 8 15.99 -12.77 14.66
N SER A 9 16.03 -13.93 13.99
CA SER A 9 14.95 -14.40 13.12
C SER A 9 13.65 -14.51 13.92
N ASP A 10 12.64 -13.70 13.56
CA ASP A 10 11.36 -13.68 14.24
C ASP A 10 10.23 -13.23 13.29
N PRO A 11 9.20 -14.05 13.03
CA PRO A 11 8.09 -13.68 12.15
C PRO A 11 7.22 -12.55 12.72
N ARG A 12 7.36 -12.22 14.01
CA ARG A 12 6.68 -11.08 14.65
C ARG A 12 7.33 -9.75 14.31
N ILE A 13 8.56 -9.76 13.79
CA ILE A 13 9.22 -8.58 13.23
C ILE A 13 8.80 -8.45 11.77
N ILE A 14 8.06 -7.40 11.47
CA ILE A 14 7.50 -7.13 10.14
C ILE A 14 8.31 -6.02 9.48
N PHE A 15 8.95 -6.33 8.36
CA PHE A 15 9.56 -5.31 7.50
C PHE A 15 8.56 -4.86 6.45
N ALA A 16 8.47 -3.56 6.21
CA ALA A 16 7.52 -3.01 5.25
C ALA A 16 8.21 -2.18 4.18
N TRP A 17 7.71 -2.26 2.95
CA TRP A 17 8.19 -1.47 1.81
C TRP A 17 7.06 -0.65 1.22
N SER A 18 7.31 0.64 1.00
CA SER A 18 6.49 1.43 0.09
C SER A 18 6.76 0.99 -1.34
N VAL A 19 5.71 0.76 -2.12
CA VAL A 19 5.77 0.32 -3.51
C VAL A 19 4.95 1.25 -4.38
N ASN A 20 5.40 1.42 -5.62
CA ASN A 20 4.76 2.26 -6.62
C ASN A 20 4.99 1.65 -8.01
N THR A 21 4.37 2.23 -9.04
CA THR A 21 4.69 1.84 -10.42
C THR A 21 6.08 2.34 -10.80
N GLU A 22 6.73 1.67 -11.75
CA GLU A 22 8.08 2.06 -12.19
C GLU A 22 8.10 3.51 -12.70
N LYS A 23 6.99 3.96 -13.34
CA LYS A 23 6.79 5.35 -13.76
C LYS A 23 6.88 6.33 -12.58
N ILE A 24 6.09 6.13 -11.53
CA ILE A 24 6.10 7.02 -10.36
C ILE A 24 7.43 6.95 -9.61
N ILE A 25 8.05 5.77 -9.52
CA ILE A 25 9.38 5.64 -8.90
C ILE A 25 10.42 6.47 -9.66
N ALA A 26 10.41 6.40 -10.99
CA ALA A 26 11.37 7.12 -11.82
C ALA A 26 11.15 8.65 -11.80
N GLU A 27 9.89 9.09 -11.86
CA GLU A 27 9.54 10.51 -11.99
C GLU A 27 9.56 11.25 -10.64
N GLU A 28 9.06 10.62 -9.58
CA GLU A 28 8.72 11.31 -8.32
C GLU A 28 9.54 10.83 -7.11
N GLU A 29 9.95 9.57 -7.05
CA GLU A 29 10.71 9.01 -5.92
C GLU A 29 12.23 9.17 -6.08
N LYS A 30 12.67 10.42 -6.29
CA LYS A 30 14.08 10.75 -6.57
C LYS A 30 15.02 10.16 -5.52
N LYS A 31 16.04 9.43 -5.99
CA LYS A 31 17.06 8.71 -5.18
C LYS A 31 16.55 7.46 -4.46
N ALA A 32 15.30 7.06 -4.64
CA ALA A 32 14.81 5.77 -4.18
C ALA A 32 15.30 4.64 -5.09
N VAL A 33 15.29 3.41 -4.58
CA VAL A 33 15.62 2.21 -5.36
C VAL A 33 14.42 1.75 -6.19
N SER A 34 14.67 1.01 -7.27
CA SER A 34 13.62 0.46 -8.14
C SER A 34 12.68 -0.50 -7.41
N LEU A 35 11.49 -0.74 -7.96
CA LEU A 35 10.54 -1.72 -7.43
C LEU A 35 11.18 -3.11 -7.31
N GLU A 36 11.95 -3.53 -8.31
CA GLU A 36 12.67 -4.80 -8.32
C GLU A 36 13.63 -4.94 -7.13
N ALA A 37 14.36 -3.87 -6.79
CA ALA A 37 15.27 -3.89 -5.65
C ALA A 37 14.50 -4.00 -4.31
N ARG A 38 13.32 -3.38 -4.20
CA ARG A 38 12.46 -3.49 -3.02
C ARG A 38 11.94 -4.92 -2.85
N ILE A 39 11.44 -5.54 -3.92
CA ILE A 39 10.96 -6.93 -3.91
C ILE A 39 12.10 -7.90 -3.54
N LYS A 40 13.29 -7.74 -4.14
CA LYS A 40 14.47 -8.55 -3.77
C LYS A 40 14.85 -8.39 -2.30
N SER A 41 14.79 -7.16 -1.78
CA SER A 41 15.03 -6.90 -0.35
C SER A 41 13.99 -7.59 0.53
N ALA A 42 12.72 -7.63 0.13
CA ALA A 42 11.66 -8.32 0.86
C ALA A 42 11.87 -9.84 0.86
N GLN A 43 12.22 -10.44 -0.29
CA GLN A 43 12.59 -11.86 -0.36
C GLN A 43 13.77 -12.20 0.56
N LEU A 44 14.76 -11.31 0.63
CA LEU A 44 15.90 -11.50 1.52
C LEU A 44 15.47 -11.46 2.99
N ALA A 45 14.60 -10.53 3.39
CA ALA A 45 14.05 -10.50 4.75
C ALA A 45 13.34 -11.81 5.10
N ILE A 46 12.52 -12.36 4.19
CA ILE A 46 11.84 -13.64 4.37
C ILE A 46 12.83 -14.79 4.56
N LYS A 47 13.93 -14.81 3.80
CA LYS A 47 15.00 -15.81 3.95
C LYS A 47 15.62 -15.80 5.35
N TYR A 48 15.62 -14.65 6.03
CA TYR A 48 16.09 -14.52 7.41
C TYR A 48 14.98 -14.70 8.46
N GLY A 49 13.81 -15.20 8.06
CA GLY A 49 12.72 -15.59 8.96
C GLY A 49 11.74 -14.47 9.33
N PHE A 50 11.84 -13.31 8.67
CA PHE A 50 10.94 -12.18 8.91
C PHE A 50 9.65 -12.28 8.11
N THR A 51 8.64 -11.54 8.56
CA THR A 51 7.39 -11.31 7.82
C THR A 51 7.49 -9.97 7.08
N VAL A 52 6.79 -9.83 5.96
CA VAL A 52 6.84 -8.63 5.13
C VAL A 52 5.47 -7.97 4.96
N ALA A 53 5.48 -6.68 4.65
CA ALA A 53 4.29 -5.91 4.30
C ALA A 53 4.58 -4.93 3.16
N PHE A 54 3.54 -4.54 2.43
CA PHE A 54 3.68 -3.62 1.31
C PHE A 54 2.67 -2.46 1.40
N HIS A 55 3.14 -1.26 1.09
CA HIS A 55 2.34 -0.04 1.14
C HIS A 55 2.27 0.61 -0.24
N PHE A 56 1.09 0.60 -0.85
CA PHE A 56 0.75 1.48 -1.96
C PHE A 56 0.22 2.79 -1.38
N ASP A 57 1.10 3.59 -0.80
CA ASP A 57 0.75 4.89 -0.22
C ASP A 57 1.89 5.88 -0.51
N PRO A 58 1.71 6.81 -1.47
CA PRO A 58 0.48 7.09 -2.21
C PRO A 58 0.33 6.33 -3.54
N ILE A 59 -0.90 5.90 -3.86
CA ILE A 59 -1.36 5.64 -5.23
C ILE A 59 -1.63 6.99 -5.90
N ILE A 60 -0.93 7.25 -7.00
CA ILE A 60 -1.00 8.48 -7.80
C ILE A 60 -1.87 8.23 -9.02
N PHE A 61 -2.80 9.13 -9.34
CA PHE A 61 -3.57 9.01 -10.57
C PHE A 61 -2.79 9.55 -11.77
N TYR A 62 -2.84 8.82 -12.88
CA TYR A 62 -2.37 9.19 -14.22
C TYR A 62 -3.07 8.26 -15.23
N GLU A 63 -2.93 8.53 -16.52
CA GLU A 63 -3.70 7.86 -17.59
C GLU A 63 -3.62 6.31 -17.53
N GLU A 64 -2.44 5.75 -17.29
CA GLU A 64 -2.22 4.30 -17.24
C GLU A 64 -2.30 3.68 -15.83
N ALA A 65 -2.59 4.49 -14.79
CA ALA A 65 -2.49 4.07 -13.39
C ALA A 65 -3.35 2.84 -13.08
N GLU A 66 -4.57 2.78 -13.61
CA GLU A 66 -5.48 1.66 -13.40
C GLU A 66 -4.93 0.33 -13.93
N ASN A 67 -4.03 0.36 -14.92
CA ASN A 67 -3.41 -0.83 -15.48
C ASN A 67 -2.08 -1.15 -14.81
N GLU A 68 -1.24 -0.15 -14.56
CA GLU A 68 0.12 -0.36 -14.05
C GLU A 68 0.15 -0.74 -12.57
N TYR A 69 -0.74 -0.19 -11.74
CA TYR A 69 -0.75 -0.51 -10.31
C TYR A 69 -1.13 -1.97 -10.00
N PRO A 70 -2.16 -2.56 -10.63
CA PRO A 70 -2.44 -3.99 -10.52
C PRO A 70 -1.24 -4.86 -10.91
N GLN A 71 -0.48 -4.49 -11.94
CA GLN A 71 0.73 -5.23 -12.35
C GLN A 71 1.81 -5.23 -11.27
N VAL A 72 1.96 -4.13 -10.52
CA VAL A 72 2.85 -4.09 -9.35
C VAL A 72 2.39 -5.09 -8.29
N LEU A 73 1.08 -5.15 -8.01
CA LEU A 73 0.53 -6.11 -7.06
C LEU A 73 0.75 -7.55 -7.53
N GLU A 74 0.46 -7.87 -8.79
CA GLU A 74 0.69 -9.19 -9.39
C GLU A 74 2.17 -9.59 -9.27
N LYS A 75 3.10 -8.68 -9.59
CA LYS A 75 4.53 -8.93 -9.48
C LYS A 75 4.94 -9.29 -8.05
N ILE A 76 4.40 -8.60 -7.05
CA ILE A 76 4.64 -8.91 -5.63
C ILE A 76 4.07 -10.28 -5.28
N LEU A 77 2.81 -10.55 -5.59
CA LEU A 77 2.11 -11.80 -5.22
C LEU A 77 2.69 -13.03 -5.93
N ASN A 78 3.26 -12.87 -7.12
CA ASN A 78 3.92 -13.95 -7.87
C ASN A 78 5.28 -14.36 -7.28
N VAL A 79 5.93 -13.46 -6.54
CA VAL A 79 7.33 -13.64 -6.10
C VAL A 79 7.45 -13.80 -4.59
N ILE A 80 6.50 -13.24 -3.83
CA ILE A 80 6.47 -13.29 -2.38
C ILE A 80 5.48 -14.36 -1.93
N PRO A 81 5.90 -15.34 -1.10
CA PRO A 81 4.99 -16.32 -0.52
C PRO A 81 3.87 -15.62 0.27
N LEU A 82 2.61 -15.93 -0.05
CA LEU A 82 1.44 -15.20 0.47
C LEU A 82 1.35 -15.27 2.01
N GLU A 83 1.73 -16.41 2.59
CA GLU A 83 1.75 -16.64 4.04
C GLU A 83 2.81 -15.82 4.77
N LYS A 84 3.79 -15.26 4.05
CA LYS A 84 4.82 -14.35 4.58
C LYS A 84 4.43 -12.88 4.47
N ILE A 85 3.27 -12.58 3.88
CA ILE A 85 2.72 -11.23 3.81
C ILE A 85 1.80 -11.01 5.03
N ALA A 86 2.16 -10.04 5.87
CA ALA A 86 1.32 -9.60 6.97
C ALA A 86 0.11 -8.84 6.43
N TRP A 87 0.35 -7.81 5.62
CA TRP A 87 -0.69 -7.03 4.97
C TRP A 87 -0.19 -6.32 3.71
N ILE A 88 -1.15 -5.87 2.91
CA ILE A 88 -0.94 -4.89 1.85
C ILE A 88 -1.92 -3.73 2.07
N SER A 89 -1.38 -2.51 2.16
CA SER A 89 -2.21 -1.31 2.33
C SER A 89 -2.34 -0.54 1.03
N LEU A 90 -3.55 -0.02 0.76
CA LEU A 90 -3.82 0.81 -0.41
C LEU A 90 -4.30 2.20 0.04
N GLY A 91 -3.61 3.26 -0.39
CA GLY A 91 -3.96 4.63 -0.05
C GLY A 91 -3.65 5.56 -1.20
N THR A 92 -4.65 6.25 -1.71
CA THR A 92 -4.43 7.30 -2.72
C THR A 92 -3.78 8.55 -2.13
N LEU A 93 -3.15 9.35 -3.00
CA LEU A 93 -2.52 10.60 -2.61
C LEU A 93 -3.46 11.48 -1.79
N ARG A 94 -2.95 11.90 -0.62
CA ARG A 94 -3.56 12.90 0.24
C ARG A 94 -2.48 13.80 0.81
N TYR A 95 -2.77 15.09 0.96
CA TYR A 95 -1.76 16.02 1.44
C TYR A 95 -2.37 17.25 2.16
N PRO A 96 -1.68 17.86 3.12
CA PRO A 96 -2.05 19.17 3.68
C PRO A 96 -2.06 20.25 2.59
N LYS A 97 -2.99 21.21 2.63
CA LYS A 97 -3.20 22.19 1.55
C LYS A 97 -1.92 22.93 1.15
N GLU A 98 -1.11 23.29 2.13
CA GLU A 98 0.13 24.05 1.98
C GLU A 98 1.24 23.25 1.28
N LEU A 99 1.13 21.91 1.26
CA LEU A 99 2.18 21.06 0.70
C LEU A 99 2.35 21.26 -0.81
N LYS A 100 1.27 21.53 -1.55
CA LYS A 100 1.33 21.68 -3.01
C LYS A 100 2.29 22.80 -3.42
N GLU A 101 2.10 24.01 -2.89
CA GLU A 101 2.92 25.17 -3.24
C GLU A 101 4.40 24.96 -2.86
N ILE A 102 4.64 24.36 -1.70
CA ILE A 102 6.00 24.04 -1.24
C ILE A 102 6.65 23.00 -2.15
N ALA A 103 5.92 21.95 -2.51
CA ALA A 103 6.41 20.86 -3.34
C ALA A 103 6.69 21.33 -4.77
N GLU A 104 5.77 22.05 -5.42
CA GLU A 104 5.96 22.60 -6.77
C GLU A 104 7.12 23.61 -6.82
N LYS A 105 7.32 24.41 -5.76
CA LYS A 105 8.51 25.29 -5.67
C LYS A 105 9.82 24.52 -5.57
N ARG A 106 9.86 23.41 -4.83
CA ARG A 106 11.07 22.59 -4.62
C ARG A 106 11.33 21.60 -5.75
N PHE A 107 10.27 21.15 -6.40
CA PHE A 107 10.27 20.15 -7.46
C PHE A 107 9.37 20.63 -8.61
N PRO A 108 9.80 21.61 -9.42
CA PRO A 108 8.95 22.24 -10.44
C PRO A 108 8.42 21.29 -11.53
N GLU A 109 9.04 20.12 -11.67
CA GLU A 109 8.65 19.09 -12.63
C GLU A 109 7.63 18.08 -12.08
N THR A 110 7.29 18.14 -10.79
CA THR A 110 6.34 17.19 -10.17
C THR A 110 4.96 17.33 -10.78
N LYS A 111 4.33 16.18 -11.08
CA LYS A 111 3.00 16.13 -11.69
C LYS A 111 1.95 15.50 -10.77
N ILE A 112 2.34 15.09 -9.57
CA ILE A 112 1.42 14.44 -8.62
C ILE A 112 0.27 15.36 -8.17
N TYR A 113 0.38 16.68 -8.39
CA TYR A 113 -0.64 17.68 -8.05
C TYR A 113 -1.44 18.21 -9.26
N SER A 114 -1.27 17.61 -10.44
CA SER A 114 -1.87 18.10 -11.70
C SER A 114 -3.37 17.78 -11.84
N PHE A 115 -3.89 16.87 -11.03
CA PHE A 115 -5.32 16.53 -11.03
C PHE A 115 -6.14 17.43 -10.08
N GLU A 116 -7.46 17.30 -10.17
CA GLU A 116 -8.37 18.00 -9.27
C GLU A 116 -8.42 17.31 -7.90
N PHE A 117 -8.28 18.12 -6.84
CA PHE A 117 -8.35 17.68 -5.46
C PHE A 117 -9.43 18.43 -4.69
N ILE A 118 -10.24 17.67 -3.94
CA ILE A 118 -11.24 18.20 -3.01
C ILE A 118 -10.69 18.26 -1.59
N ASP A 119 -11.31 19.08 -0.76
CA ASP A 119 -11.04 19.11 0.67
C ASP A 119 -11.70 17.91 1.36
N GLY A 120 -10.89 17.11 2.06
CA GLY A 120 -11.37 16.09 2.98
C GLY A 120 -11.80 16.68 4.31
N LEU A 121 -12.63 15.93 5.06
CA LEU A 121 -13.04 16.28 6.42
C LEU A 121 -11.84 16.38 7.39
N ASP A 122 -10.71 15.76 7.04
CA ASP A 122 -9.44 15.81 7.77
C ASP A 122 -8.54 16.99 7.37
N LEU A 123 -9.09 17.98 6.66
CA LEU A 123 -8.41 19.17 6.12
C LEU A 123 -7.31 18.86 5.09
N LYS A 124 -7.22 17.61 4.62
CA LYS A 124 -6.27 17.19 3.58
C LYS A 124 -6.95 17.23 2.21
N LYS A 125 -6.18 17.60 1.19
CA LYS A 125 -6.54 17.45 -0.21
C LYS A 125 -6.55 15.98 -0.59
N ARG A 126 -7.58 15.55 -1.35
CA ARG A 126 -7.79 14.17 -1.82
C ARG A 126 -8.37 14.18 -3.22
N TYR A 127 -8.12 13.15 -4.01
CA TYR A 127 -8.84 12.96 -5.27
C TYR A 127 -10.35 12.86 -5.02
N PHE A 128 -11.14 13.27 -6.01
CA PHE A 128 -12.58 13.04 -6.00
C PHE A 128 -12.87 11.54 -5.80
N ILE A 129 -13.91 11.22 -5.03
CA ILE A 129 -14.13 9.84 -4.54
C ILE A 129 -14.29 8.83 -5.67
N ASP A 130 -14.89 9.21 -6.79
CA ASP A 130 -15.06 8.30 -7.92
C ASP A 130 -13.73 7.95 -8.58
N LEU A 131 -12.76 8.88 -8.61
CA LEU A 131 -11.41 8.60 -9.08
C LEU A 131 -10.68 7.63 -8.15
N ARG A 132 -10.82 7.81 -6.84
CA ARG A 132 -10.22 6.92 -5.83
C ARG A 132 -10.80 5.51 -5.95
N LYS A 133 -12.12 5.38 -6.02
CA LYS A 133 -12.80 4.09 -6.23
C LYS A 133 -12.39 3.45 -7.55
N LYS A 134 -12.24 4.23 -8.63
CA LYS A 134 -11.79 3.73 -9.93
C LYS A 134 -10.42 3.06 -9.80
N LEU A 135 -9.46 3.75 -9.17
CA LEU A 135 -8.14 3.19 -8.86
C LEU A 135 -8.21 1.94 -7.98
N TYR A 136 -8.96 1.96 -6.88
CA TYR A 136 -9.03 0.79 -6.01
C TYR A 136 -9.74 -0.41 -6.67
N ASN A 137 -10.75 -0.16 -7.50
CA ASN A 137 -11.46 -1.21 -8.23
C ASN A 137 -10.56 -1.95 -9.22
N SER A 138 -9.51 -1.32 -9.75
CA SER A 138 -8.60 -2.02 -10.66
C SER A 138 -7.82 -3.17 -9.98
N PHE A 139 -7.65 -3.10 -8.65
CA PHE A 139 -7.05 -4.21 -7.87
C PHE A 139 -8.07 -5.29 -7.49
N LYS A 140 -9.38 -5.03 -7.59
CA LYS A 140 -10.44 -5.83 -6.94
C LYS A 140 -10.38 -7.31 -7.30
N LYS A 141 -10.14 -7.61 -8.58
CA LYS A 141 -10.05 -9.00 -9.06
C LYS A 141 -8.90 -9.75 -8.37
N ILE A 142 -7.68 -9.18 -8.41
CA ILE A 142 -6.49 -9.78 -7.82
C ILE A 142 -6.66 -9.93 -6.30
N ILE A 143 -7.17 -8.90 -5.62
CA ILE A 143 -7.45 -8.97 -4.17
C ILE A 143 -8.39 -10.12 -3.86
N LYS A 144 -9.48 -10.28 -4.62
CA LYS A 144 -10.47 -11.34 -4.39
C LYS A 144 -9.89 -12.75 -4.54
N GLU A 145 -8.88 -12.93 -5.38
CA GLU A 145 -8.21 -14.22 -5.61
C GLU A 145 -7.31 -14.66 -4.44
N VAL A 146 -6.87 -13.73 -3.58
CA VAL A 146 -5.92 -14.01 -2.50
C VAL A 146 -6.36 -13.49 -1.11
N GLU A 147 -7.57 -12.94 -0.99
CA GLU A 147 -8.05 -12.30 0.26
C GLU A 147 -8.23 -13.27 1.44
N ASP A 148 -8.25 -14.58 1.18
CA ASP A 148 -8.26 -15.64 2.19
C ASP A 148 -6.87 -15.81 2.85
N LYS A 149 -5.81 -15.38 2.18
CA LYS A 149 -4.41 -15.57 2.61
C LYS A 149 -3.73 -14.25 2.99
N VAL A 150 -4.03 -13.19 2.26
CA VAL A 150 -3.40 -11.88 2.40
C VAL A 150 -4.41 -10.86 2.90
N THR A 151 -4.03 -10.14 3.96
CA THR A 151 -4.86 -9.07 4.51
C THR A 151 -4.67 -7.79 3.71
N PHE A 152 -5.75 -7.25 3.17
CA PHE A 152 -5.77 -5.95 2.50
C PHE A 152 -6.55 -4.92 3.33
N TYR A 153 -6.06 -3.68 3.37
CA TYR A 153 -6.80 -2.57 3.96
C TYR A 153 -6.60 -1.26 3.21
N PHE A 154 -7.57 -0.36 3.32
CA PHE A 154 -7.45 1.01 2.82
C PHE A 154 -6.89 1.97 3.87
N CYS A 155 -5.89 2.77 3.49
CA CYS A 155 -5.31 3.81 4.34
C CYS A 155 -6.16 5.09 4.33
N MET A 156 -6.69 5.47 5.50
CA MET A 156 -7.46 6.71 5.69
C MET A 156 -8.61 6.89 4.68
N GLU A 157 -9.32 5.80 4.38
CA GLU A 157 -10.52 5.79 3.55
C GLU A 157 -11.79 5.66 4.39
N GLY A 158 -12.88 6.24 3.88
CA GLY A 158 -14.19 6.15 4.50
C GLY A 158 -14.93 4.86 4.13
N GLU A 159 -15.95 4.53 4.92
CA GLU A 159 -16.80 3.34 4.76
C GLU A 159 -17.27 3.11 3.31
N ARG A 160 -17.65 4.19 2.61
CA ARG A 160 -18.12 4.11 1.23
C ARG A 160 -17.13 3.41 0.29
N CYS A 161 -15.83 3.71 0.41
CA CYS A 161 -14.80 3.06 -0.41
C CYS A 161 -14.66 1.58 -0.03
N TRP A 162 -14.69 1.26 1.26
CA TRP A 162 -14.63 -0.11 1.76
C TRP A 162 -15.79 -0.97 1.27
N ASN A 163 -17.02 -0.46 1.37
CA ASN A 163 -18.22 -1.17 0.96
C ASN A 163 -18.28 -1.33 -0.58
N GLU A 164 -18.12 -0.25 -1.35
CA GLU A 164 -18.28 -0.32 -2.81
C GLU A 164 -17.15 -1.09 -3.50
N VAL A 165 -15.91 -1.03 -2.98
CA VAL A 165 -14.75 -1.69 -3.62
C VAL A 165 -14.55 -3.12 -3.12
N LEU A 166 -14.46 -3.33 -1.81
CA LEU A 166 -14.12 -4.63 -1.23
C LEU A 166 -15.32 -5.39 -0.69
N ASN A 167 -16.54 -4.82 -0.73
CA ASN A 167 -17.73 -5.38 -0.09
C ASN A 167 -17.50 -5.68 1.41
N LYS A 168 -16.70 -4.84 2.07
CA LYS A 168 -16.41 -4.94 3.52
C LYS A 168 -17.01 -3.71 4.22
N PRO A 169 -17.94 -3.87 5.17
CA PRO A 169 -18.51 -2.76 5.91
C PRO A 169 -17.55 -2.37 7.04
N ILE A 170 -16.45 -1.68 6.70
CA ILE A 170 -15.52 -1.15 7.70
C ILE A 170 -15.93 0.29 8.05
N HIS A 171 -16.37 0.50 9.28
CA HIS A 171 -16.96 1.74 9.77
C HIS A 171 -15.98 2.61 10.55
N SER A 172 -14.86 2.05 11.02
CA SER A 172 -13.92 2.77 11.89
C SER A 172 -12.49 2.30 11.74
N SER A 173 -11.54 3.14 12.20
CA SER A 173 -10.14 2.74 12.33
C SER A 173 -9.94 1.60 13.34
N PHE A 174 -10.86 1.44 14.29
CA PHE A 174 -10.81 0.34 15.26
C PHE A 174 -11.03 -1.02 14.57
N GLU A 175 -11.94 -1.11 13.61
CA GLU A 175 -12.17 -2.34 12.85
C GLU A 175 -10.97 -2.68 11.94
N VAL A 176 -10.28 -1.66 11.41
CA VAL A 176 -8.99 -1.85 10.72
C VAL A 176 -7.94 -2.37 11.70
N ALA A 177 -7.87 -1.84 12.92
CA ALA A 177 -6.97 -2.34 13.95
C ALA A 177 -7.27 -3.81 14.29
N GLN A 178 -8.54 -4.18 14.48
CA GLN A 178 -8.95 -5.57 14.69
C GLN A 178 -8.54 -6.50 13.54
N LEU A 179 -8.63 -6.02 12.29
CA LEU A 179 -8.16 -6.77 11.12
C LEU A 179 -6.65 -7.05 11.21
N LEU A 180 -5.85 -6.04 11.59
CA LEU A 180 -4.41 -6.19 11.75
C LEU A 180 -4.04 -7.02 12.99
N ASP A 181 -4.82 -6.95 14.06
CA ASP A 181 -4.65 -7.77 15.27
C ASP A 181 -4.78 -9.26 14.95
N LYS A 182 -5.71 -9.64 14.05
CA LYS A 182 -5.81 -11.04 13.58
C LYS A 182 -4.52 -11.52 12.92
N VAL A 183 -3.85 -10.65 12.16
CA VAL A 183 -2.55 -10.95 11.55
C VAL A 183 -1.49 -11.12 12.63
N ALA A 184 -1.43 -10.20 13.60
CA ALA A 184 -0.48 -10.29 14.71
C ALA A 184 -0.67 -11.58 15.54
N LEU A 185 -1.91 -11.93 15.88
CA LEU A 185 -2.24 -13.17 16.59
C LEU A 185 -1.78 -14.41 15.82
N ARG A 186 -2.03 -14.46 14.50
CA ARG A 186 -1.55 -15.53 13.62
C ARG A 186 -0.02 -15.66 13.68
N LEU A 187 0.71 -14.54 13.60
CA LEU A 187 2.17 -14.52 13.64
C LEU A 187 2.74 -14.96 15.01
N CYS A 188 1.99 -14.72 16.09
CA CYS A 188 2.31 -15.23 17.43
C CYS A 188 1.96 -16.72 17.63
N GLY A 189 1.45 -17.42 16.60
CA GLY A 189 1.02 -18.82 16.71
C GLY A 189 -0.27 -19.02 17.50
N MET A 190 -1.02 -17.94 17.75
CA MET A 190 -2.30 -17.99 18.44
C MET A 190 -3.42 -18.30 17.44
N LYS A 191 -4.35 -19.19 17.82
CA LYS A 191 -5.55 -19.43 17.00
C LYS A 191 -6.42 -18.18 17.02
N VAL A 192 -6.74 -17.67 15.84
CA VAL A 192 -7.77 -16.64 15.65
C VAL A 192 -9.11 -17.37 15.66
N PHE A 193 -9.93 -17.14 16.69
CA PHE A 193 -11.29 -17.68 16.81
C PHE A 193 -12.29 -16.80 16.07
#